data_AF-A0A7Y4Y6T2-F1
#
_entry.id   AF-A0A7Y4Y6T2-F1
#
_cell.length_a   1.000
_cell.length_b   1.000
_cell.length_c   1.000
_cell.angle_alpha   90.00
_cell.angle_beta   90.00
_cell.angle_gamma   90.00
#
_symmetry.space_group_name_H-M   'P 1'
#
loop_
_entity.id
_entity.type
_entity.pdbx_description
1 polymer ?
#
loop_
_entity_poly.entity_id
_entity_poly.type
_entity_poly.pdbx_seq_one_letter_code
_entity_poly.pdbx_strand_id
1 'polypeptide(L)'
;MNRNAVFRGCTRPPMFLGVPYIPFFVGAGGVFLLAIYFHIFLLLLEPVVIYIMRMMAKRDEMIFRLLGLNLQFRLRARNRKLHGGVWVFSPNAYRKSQPGAKRSFSGPHIISGRLSGPVVKPAGRRNTTTA
;
A
#
# COMPACT_ATOMS: atom_id res chain seq x y z
N MET A 1 11.96 -4.67 -33.86
CA MET A 1 11.18 -4.92 -32.62
C MET A 1 10.71 -3.58 -32.05
N ASN A 2 9.65 -2.98 -32.62
CA ASN A 2 9.17 -1.63 -32.24
C ASN A 2 7.62 -1.54 -32.39
N ARG A 3 6.87 -2.22 -31.50
CA ARG A 3 5.39 -2.32 -31.57
C ARG A 3 4.67 -1.86 -30.29
N ASN A 4 5.38 -1.35 -29.28
CA ASN A 4 4.81 -1.09 -27.94
C ASN A 4 4.85 0.38 -27.49
N ALA A 5 5.34 1.32 -28.31
CA ALA A 5 5.38 2.74 -27.95
C ALA A 5 3.98 3.35 -27.80
N VAL A 6 3.05 2.94 -28.68
CA VAL A 6 1.67 3.48 -28.72
C VAL A 6 0.89 3.14 -27.44
N PHE A 7 1.01 1.90 -26.95
CA PHE A 7 0.32 1.47 -25.72
C PHE A 7 0.87 2.10 -24.44
N ARG A 8 2.15 2.50 -24.41
CA ARG A 8 2.75 3.17 -23.24
C ARG A 8 2.25 4.62 -23.10
N GLY A 9 1.97 5.29 -24.22
CA GLY A 9 1.37 6.63 -24.22
C GLY A 9 -0.02 6.67 -23.57
N CYS A 10 -0.83 5.63 -23.74
CA CYS A 10 -2.19 5.54 -23.16
C CYS A 10 -2.23 5.41 -21.64
N THR A 11 -1.09 5.19 -20.97
CA THR A 11 -1.00 5.12 -19.50
C THR A 11 -0.26 6.30 -18.87
N ARG A 12 0.22 7.25 -19.69
CA ARG A 12 0.84 8.47 -19.21
C ARG A 12 -0.22 9.32 -18.48
N PRO A 13 0.10 9.82 -17.27
CA PRO A 13 -0.80 10.73 -16.59
C PRO A 13 -0.96 12.03 -17.42
N PRO A 14 -2.14 12.67 -17.39
CA PRO A 14 -2.36 13.92 -18.08
C PRO A 14 -1.44 15.01 -17.48
N MET A 15 -0.59 15.60 -18.33
CA MET A 15 0.37 16.64 -17.96
C MET A 15 -0.05 17.99 -18.53
N PHE A 16 -0.03 19.03 -17.69
CA PHE A 16 -0.22 20.43 -18.08
C PHE A 16 1.07 21.19 -17.78
N LEU A 17 1.66 21.84 -18.80
CA LEU A 17 2.95 22.57 -18.68
C LEU A 17 4.12 21.73 -18.10
N GLY A 18 4.07 20.40 -18.26
CA GLY A 18 5.07 19.46 -17.73
C GLY A 18 4.88 19.07 -16.26
N VAL A 19 3.75 19.41 -15.65
CA VAL A 19 3.33 18.98 -14.31
C VAL A 19 2.03 18.16 -14.44
N PRO A 20 1.85 17.04 -13.73
CA PRO A 20 0.58 16.32 -13.79
C PRO A 20 -0.58 17.16 -13.24
N TYR A 21 -1.79 17.00 -13.77
CA TYR A 21 -2.94 17.87 -13.43
C TYR A 21 -3.32 17.83 -11.94
N ILE A 22 -3.37 16.63 -11.35
CA ILE A 22 -3.72 16.42 -9.93
C ILE A 22 -2.76 17.16 -8.98
N PRO A 23 -1.42 16.94 -9.06
CA PRO A 23 -0.48 17.65 -8.19
C PRO A 23 -0.52 19.17 -8.42
N PHE A 24 -0.70 19.64 -9.65
CA PHE A 24 -0.85 21.06 -9.92
C PHE A 24 -2.03 21.67 -9.16
N PHE A 25 -3.22 21.06 -9.23
CA PHE A 25 -4.40 21.58 -8.56
C PHE A 25 -4.27 21.55 -7.03
N VAL A 26 -3.70 20.47 -6.47
CA VAL A 26 -3.51 20.36 -5.02
C VAL A 26 -2.42 21.33 -4.52
N GLY A 27 -1.34 21.50 -5.29
CA GLY A 27 -0.25 22.40 -4.95
C GLY A 27 -0.65 23.88 -5.09
N ALA A 28 -1.01 24.30 -6.31
CA ALA A 28 -1.41 25.67 -6.60
C ALA A 28 -2.69 26.05 -5.85
N GLY A 29 -3.72 25.20 -5.87
CA GLY A 29 -4.96 25.43 -5.13
C GLY A 29 -4.74 25.47 -3.62
N GLY A 30 -3.85 24.64 -3.07
CA GLY A 30 -3.50 24.68 -1.65
C GLY A 30 -2.79 25.97 -1.23
N VAL A 31 -1.82 26.43 -2.02
CA VAL A 31 -1.11 27.70 -1.78
C VAL A 31 -2.04 28.90 -1.98
N PHE A 32 -2.85 28.89 -3.03
CA PHE A 32 -3.85 29.91 -3.31
C PHE A 32 -4.86 30.05 -2.18
N LEU A 33 -5.40 28.92 -1.69
CA LEU A 33 -6.31 28.92 -0.54
C LEU A 33 -5.60 29.48 0.69
N LEU A 34 -4.38 29.01 0.98
CA LEU A 34 -3.59 29.53 2.11
C LEU A 34 -3.34 31.04 2.01
N ALA A 35 -3.12 31.56 0.80
CA ALA A 35 -2.90 32.98 0.55
C ALA A 35 -4.14 33.84 0.87
N ILE A 36 -5.33 33.33 0.55
CA ILE A 36 -6.60 33.99 0.89
C ILE A 36 -6.83 33.99 2.41
N TYR A 37 -6.56 32.88 3.09
CA TYR A 37 -6.85 32.75 4.52
C TYR A 37 -5.83 33.44 5.44
N PHE A 38 -4.55 33.48 5.06
CA PHE A 38 -3.48 34.03 5.89
C PHE A 38 -2.98 35.36 5.35
N HIS A 39 -2.25 35.32 4.23
CA HIS A 39 -1.62 36.51 3.64
C HIS A 39 -1.42 36.36 2.14
N ILE A 40 -1.77 37.41 1.38
CA ILE A 40 -1.67 37.42 -0.08
C ILE A 40 -0.24 37.26 -0.60
N PHE A 41 0.78 37.60 0.22
CA PHE A 41 2.19 37.36 -0.12
C PHE A 41 2.54 35.90 -0.34
N LEU A 42 1.74 34.96 0.19
CA LEU A 42 1.92 33.52 -0.06
C LEU A 42 1.71 33.14 -1.54
N LEU A 43 1.06 33.97 -2.35
CA LEU A 43 0.99 33.78 -3.80
C LEU A 43 2.38 33.81 -4.45
N LEU A 44 3.36 34.51 -3.88
CA LEU A 44 4.75 34.49 -4.39
C LEU A 44 5.40 33.10 -4.25
N LEU A 45 4.89 32.26 -3.35
CA LEU A 45 5.35 30.88 -3.16
C LEU A 45 4.82 29.95 -4.26
N GLU A 46 3.71 30.30 -4.91
CA GLU A 46 3.06 29.49 -5.95
C GLU A 46 4.00 29.08 -7.11
N PRO A 47 4.76 29.99 -7.75
CA PRO A 47 5.70 29.62 -8.81
C PRO A 47 6.83 28.71 -8.29
N VAL A 48 7.26 28.88 -7.03
CA VAL A 48 8.30 28.04 -6.42
C VAL A 48 7.80 26.59 -6.25
N VAL A 49 6.57 26.42 -5.76
CA VAL A 49 5.96 25.09 -5.61
C VAL A 49 5.79 24.40 -6.96
N ILE A 50 5.27 25.13 -7.97
CA ILE A 50 5.10 24.59 -9.33
C ILE A 50 6.45 24.19 -9.92
N TYR A 51 7.52 24.97 -9.69
CA TYR A 51 8.86 24.65 -10.16
C TYR A 51 9.40 23.35 -9.54
N ILE A 52 9.23 23.16 -8.23
CA ILE A 52 9.63 21.94 -7.53
C ILE A 52 8.86 20.73 -8.07
N MET A 53 7.54 20.86 -8.25
CA MET A 53 6.73 19.79 -8.85
C MET A 53 7.17 19.45 -10.27
N ARG A 54 7.54 20.46 -11.06
CA ARG A 54 8.07 20.28 -12.42
C ARG A 54 9.41 19.57 -12.42
N MET A 55 10.30 19.86 -11.46
CA MET A 55 11.56 19.13 -11.32
C MET A 55 11.34 17.66 -10.97
N MET A 56 10.38 17.35 -10.11
CA MET A 56 10.02 15.97 -9.78
C MET A 56 9.41 15.24 -10.99
N ALA A 57 8.48 15.89 -11.70
CA ALA A 57 7.84 15.33 -12.89
C ALA A 57 8.81 15.06 -14.04
N LYS A 58 9.87 15.88 -14.18
CA LYS A 58 10.93 15.67 -15.18
C LYS A 58 11.75 14.40 -14.93
N ARG A 59 11.87 13.95 -13.68
CA ARG A 59 12.66 12.76 -13.32
C ARG A 59 11.86 11.48 -13.49
N ASP A 60 10.59 11.50 -13.09
CA ASP A 60 9.71 10.34 -13.19
C ASP A 60 8.26 10.81 -13.34
N GLU A 61 7.68 10.46 -14.50
CA GLU A 61 6.34 10.85 -14.91
C GLU A 61 5.25 10.23 -14.02
N MET A 62 5.53 9.08 -13.40
CA MET A 62 4.56 8.32 -12.58
C MET A 62 4.75 8.48 -11.07
N ILE A 63 5.75 9.26 -10.63
CA ILE A 63 6.10 9.40 -9.21
C ILE A 63 4.93 9.85 -8.34
N PHE A 64 4.11 10.79 -8.84
CA PHE A 64 2.96 11.30 -8.09
C PHE A 64 1.86 10.26 -7.90
N ARG A 65 1.72 9.33 -8.85
CA ARG A 65 0.77 8.23 -8.75
C ARG A 65 1.22 7.25 -7.67
N LEU A 66 2.52 6.98 -7.60
CA LEU A 66 3.11 6.16 -6.55
C LEU A 66 3.03 6.84 -5.17
N LEU A 67 3.31 8.14 -5.11
CA LEU A 67 3.19 8.94 -3.89
C LEU A 67 1.75 8.95 -3.37
N GLY A 68 0.78 9.16 -4.26
CA GLY A 68 -0.64 9.11 -3.94
C GLY A 68 -1.08 7.72 -3.45
N LEU A 69 -0.61 6.66 -4.11
CA LEU A 69 -0.88 5.28 -3.68
C LEU A 69 -0.26 4.98 -2.29
N ASN A 70 0.96 5.45 -2.05
CA ASN A 70 1.60 5.32 -0.74
C ASN A 70 0.81 6.05 0.35
N LEU A 71 0.33 7.26 0.05
CA LEU A 71 -0.51 8.03 0.96
C LEU A 71 -1.84 7.33 1.23
N GLN A 72 -2.50 6.79 0.20
CA GLN A 72 -3.73 6.02 0.36
C GLN A 72 -3.52 4.79 1.25
N PHE A 73 -2.43 4.04 1.07
CA PHE A 73 -2.12 2.90 1.94
C PHE A 73 -1.83 3.33 3.37
N ARG A 74 -1.11 4.45 3.58
CA ARG A 74 -0.88 5.01 4.93
C ARG A 74 -2.19 5.40 5.61
N LEU A 75 -3.13 5.99 4.88
CA LEU A 75 -4.43 6.40 5.42
C LEU A 75 -5.40 5.23 5.65
N ARG A 76 -5.39 4.19 4.80
CA ARG A 76 -6.23 2.99 4.94
C ARG A 76 -5.69 1.97 5.92
N ALA A 77 -4.38 1.90 6.16
CA ALA A 77 -3.76 1.03 7.15
C ALA A 77 -3.95 1.55 8.60
N ARG A 78 -5.18 1.88 9.00
CA ARG A 78 -5.52 2.27 10.39
C ARG A 78 -5.52 1.08 11.36
N ASN A 79 -5.58 -0.15 10.84
CA ASN A 79 -5.53 -1.38 11.64
C ASN A 79 -4.14 -1.72 12.20
N ARG A 80 -3.14 -0.84 12.05
CA ARG A 80 -1.77 -1.05 12.58
C ARG A 80 -1.75 -1.35 14.07
N LYS A 81 -2.66 -0.74 14.86
CA LYS A 81 -2.76 -1.01 16.31
C LYS A 81 -3.20 -2.45 16.61
N LEU A 82 -4.02 -3.05 15.75
CA LEU A 82 -4.55 -4.41 15.92
C LEU A 82 -3.55 -5.50 15.50
N HIS A 83 -2.58 -5.15 14.64
CA HIS A 83 -1.63 -6.10 14.07
C HIS A 83 -0.17 -5.79 14.43
N GLY A 84 0.11 -5.19 15.59
CA GLY A 84 1.49 -5.00 16.07
C GLY A 84 2.35 -4.10 15.18
N GLY A 85 1.74 -3.13 14.48
CA GLY A 85 2.45 -2.15 13.66
C GLY A 85 2.61 -2.52 12.18
N VAL A 86 2.34 -3.78 11.79
CA VAL A 86 2.44 -4.23 10.39
C VAL A 86 1.20 -3.86 9.57
N TRP A 87 1.39 -3.69 8.25
CA TRP A 87 0.30 -3.40 7.32
C TRP A 87 -0.32 -4.71 6.86
N VAL A 88 -1.52 -5.02 7.38
CA VAL A 88 -2.29 -6.20 7.01
C VAL A 88 -3.59 -5.75 6.35
N PHE A 89 -3.77 -6.12 5.09
CA PHE A 89 -4.99 -5.83 4.31
C PHE A 89 -5.82 -7.09 4.02
N SER A 90 -5.32 -8.26 4.39
CA SER A 90 -6.04 -9.52 4.21
C SER A 90 -7.07 -9.71 5.33
N PRO A 91 -8.32 -10.12 5.02
CA PRO A 91 -9.31 -10.48 6.03
C PRO A 91 -9.05 -11.86 6.65
N ASN A 92 -7.90 -12.48 6.36
CA ASN A 92 -7.61 -13.83 6.82
C ASN A 92 -7.39 -13.83 8.34
N ALA A 93 -8.43 -14.22 9.07
CA ALA A 93 -8.33 -14.51 10.49
C ALA A 93 -7.47 -15.76 10.64
N TYR A 94 -6.20 -15.58 11.04
CA TYR A 94 -5.32 -16.70 11.34
C TYR A 94 -6.01 -17.59 12.39
N ARG A 95 -6.36 -18.81 11.97
CA ARG A 95 -6.99 -19.79 12.85
C ARG A 95 -5.98 -20.16 13.93
N LYS A 96 -6.32 -19.88 15.20
CA LYS A 96 -5.48 -20.25 16.35
C LYS A 96 -5.28 -21.77 16.50
N SER A 97 -6.16 -22.57 15.90
CA SER A 97 -6.08 -24.04 15.89
C SER A 97 -5.53 -24.52 14.55
N GLN A 98 -4.30 -25.04 14.57
CA GLN A 98 -3.74 -25.79 13.44
C GLN A 98 -4.57 -27.06 13.21
N PRO A 99 -5.10 -27.30 11.99
CA PRO A 99 -5.67 -28.59 11.64
C PRO A 99 -4.57 -29.67 11.80
N GLY A 100 -4.74 -30.59 12.73
CA GLY A 100 -3.76 -31.66 13.02
C GLY A 100 -2.90 -31.46 14.28
N ALA A 101 -3.06 -30.36 15.03
CA ALA A 101 -2.45 -30.27 16.36
C ALA A 101 -3.00 -31.39 17.27
N LYS A 102 -2.11 -32.14 17.93
CA LYS A 102 -2.47 -33.21 18.87
C LYS A 102 -3.37 -32.63 19.97
N ARG A 103 -4.67 -32.89 19.91
CA ARG A 103 -5.62 -32.56 20.97
C ARG A 103 -5.49 -33.66 22.02
N SER A 104 -4.80 -33.38 23.13
CA SER A 104 -4.83 -34.27 24.29
C SER A 104 -6.20 -34.14 24.95
N PHE A 105 -7.08 -35.08 24.65
CA PHE A 105 -8.39 -35.19 25.28
C PHE A 105 -8.20 -35.78 26.67
N SER A 106 -8.24 -34.96 27.72
CA SER A 106 -8.19 -35.40 29.11
C SER A 106 -9.60 -35.43 29.68
N GLY A 107 -10.28 -36.58 29.55
CA GLY A 107 -11.61 -36.84 30.10
C GLY A 107 -12.11 -38.23 29.68
N PRO A 108 -13.03 -38.86 30.44
CA PRO A 108 -13.60 -40.15 30.07
C PRO A 108 -14.59 -39.97 28.91
N HIS A 109 -14.10 -40.10 27.67
CA HIS A 109 -14.95 -40.01 26.47
C HIS A 109 -15.08 -41.39 25.81
N ILE A 110 -16.33 -41.87 25.72
CA ILE A 110 -16.72 -43.00 24.88
C ILE A 110 -16.51 -42.57 23.42
N ILE A 111 -15.48 -43.10 22.77
CA ILE A 111 -15.17 -42.85 21.35
C ILE A 111 -16.10 -43.73 20.51
N SER A 112 -17.35 -43.28 20.33
CA SER A 112 -18.19 -43.72 19.22
C SER A 112 -17.90 -42.82 18.03
N GLY A 113 -17.18 -43.33 17.03
CA GLY A 113 -17.04 -42.67 15.74
C GLY A 113 -15.62 -42.65 15.18
N ARG A 114 -15.49 -43.24 14.00
CA ARG A 114 -14.28 -43.38 13.18
C ARG A 114 -13.65 -42.01 12.85
N LEU A 115 -12.55 -41.66 13.50
CA LEU A 115 -11.71 -40.51 13.14
C LEU A 115 -10.88 -40.84 11.88
N SER A 116 -11.52 -40.79 10.71
CA SER A 116 -10.80 -40.78 9.43
C SER A 116 -10.66 -39.34 8.95
N GLY A 117 -9.58 -38.68 9.37
CA GLY A 117 -9.11 -37.44 8.77
C GLY A 117 -7.80 -37.69 8.03
N PRO A 118 -7.53 -37.05 6.88
CA PRO A 118 -6.32 -37.30 6.12
C PRO A 118 -5.08 -36.91 6.94
N VAL A 119 -4.14 -37.84 7.05
CA VAL A 119 -2.86 -37.66 7.74
C VAL A 119 -2.02 -36.66 6.93
N VAL A 120 -1.98 -35.41 7.36
CA VAL A 120 -1.07 -34.40 6.80
C VAL A 120 0.33 -34.65 7.35
N LYS A 121 1.26 -35.04 6.46
CA LYS A 121 2.68 -35.24 6.76
C LYS A 121 3.32 -33.87 7.10
N PRO A 122 3.98 -33.70 8.26
CA PRO A 122 4.55 -32.40 8.61
C PRO A 122 5.72 -32.07 7.68
N ALA A 123 5.62 -30.93 6.98
CA ALA A 123 6.70 -30.40 6.15
C ALA A 123 7.87 -30.01 7.06
N GLY A 124 9.04 -30.59 6.80
CA GLY A 124 10.25 -30.42 7.60
C GLY A 124 10.65 -28.96 7.78
N ARG A 125 10.88 -28.59 9.03
CA ARG A 125 11.47 -27.32 9.46
C ARG A 125 12.87 -27.22 8.86
N ARG A 126 13.06 -26.37 7.85
CA ARG A 126 14.40 -26.00 7.36
C ARG A 126 14.94 -24.91 8.28
N ASN A 127 15.95 -25.28 9.05
CA ASN A 127 16.66 -24.42 9.98
C ASN A 127 17.62 -23.57 9.15
N THR A 128 17.31 -22.29 8.94
CA THR A 128 18.30 -21.34 8.41
C THR A 128 19.10 -20.77 9.58
N THR A 129 20.16 -21.48 9.94
CA THR A 129 21.28 -21.00 10.74
C THR A 129 22.52 -21.13 9.87
N THR A 130 23.03 -20.01 9.35
CA THR A 130 24.33 -19.73 8.68
C THR A 130 24.06 -18.53 7.76
N ALA A 131 24.84 -17.45 7.70
CA ALA A 131 26.07 -17.02 8.34
C ALA A 131 26.09 -15.48 8.35
#